data_AF-A0A952NID2-F1
#
_entry.id   AF-A0A952NID2-F1
#
_cell.length_a   1.000
_cell.length_b   1.000
_cell.length_c   1.000
_cell.angle_alpha   90.00
_cell.angle_beta   90.00
_cell.angle_gamma   90.00
#
_symmetry.space_group_name_H-M   'P 1'
#
loop_
_entity.id
_entity.type
_entity.pdbx_description
1 polymer ?
#
loop_
_entity_poly.entity_id
_entity_poly.type
_entity_poly.pdbx_seq_one_letter_code
_entity_poly.pdbx_strand_id
1 'polypeptide(L)'
;MLKALLPSLLACVLLASCAKSEKDSRPEDQTSQATTHMERGEYTEAISILVNLQTSHPEDPKISLHLASAYAGRAGLRVENYWGFTVGYKGLFRKAPEPQAGPLIDLKGFESQAPKELRDAVTHLNGNLKEFYKIRRRLEQIPYVNADKRQDLYRALDAIKGHPTAGGRLYRSVLGLVVARSTIEDTASVFNSWSKRNYPLCDAEFRLLVDWIAFSAGVLEELADDLSVAFPKDRAEFKRAEGELKKVSGLTREVNRHVKEGAALCARP
;
A
#
# COMPACT_ATOMS: atom_id res chain seq x y z
N MET A 1 21.95 68.60 23.68
CA MET A 1 22.40 67.35 23.04
C MET A 1 21.27 66.37 22.69
N LEU A 2 20.13 66.33 23.41
CA LEU A 2 19.01 65.41 23.09
C LEU A 2 18.26 65.68 21.76
N LYS A 3 18.31 66.91 21.23
CA LYS A 3 17.60 67.30 20.00
C LYS A 3 18.25 66.81 18.69
N ALA A 4 19.49 66.32 18.74
CA ALA A 4 20.20 65.81 17.56
C ALA A 4 20.03 64.30 17.34
N LEU A 5 19.50 63.57 18.33
CA LEU A 5 19.35 62.11 18.27
C LEU A 5 17.99 61.66 17.72
N LEU A 6 16.97 62.54 17.78
CA LEU A 6 15.62 62.24 17.30
C LEU A 6 15.53 61.97 15.79
N PRO A 7 16.15 62.77 14.89
CA PRO A 7 16.06 62.50 13.45
C PRO A 7 16.83 61.24 13.03
N SER A 8 17.93 60.91 13.71
CA SER A 8 18.71 59.70 13.44
C SER A 8 17.98 58.43 13.88
N LEU A 9 17.27 58.47 15.01
CA LEU A 9 16.42 57.36 15.47
C LEU A 9 15.21 57.15 14.54
N LEU A 10 14.60 58.22 14.04
CA LEU A 10 13.49 58.14 13.08
C LEU A 10 13.95 57.55 11.74
N ALA A 11 15.14 57.90 11.27
CA ALA A 11 15.74 57.35 10.05
C ALA A 11 16.06 55.85 10.19
N CYS A 12 16.54 55.39 11.36
CA CYS A 12 16.76 53.97 11.61
C CYS A 12 15.46 53.15 11.65
N VAL A 13 14.37 53.71 12.20
CA VAL A 13 13.05 53.04 12.21
C VAL A 13 12.44 52.95 10.81
N LEU A 14 12.63 53.98 9.98
CA LEU A 14 12.18 54.00 8.58
C LEU A 14 12.99 53.05 7.69
N LEU A 15 14.30 52.90 7.93
CA LEU A 15 15.13 51.94 7.20
C LEU A 15 14.87 50.49 7.65
N ALA A 16 14.53 50.26 8.92
CA ALA A 16 14.13 48.94 9.42
C ALA A 16 12.75 48.48 8.88
N SER A 17 11.88 49.41 8.49
CA SER A 17 10.56 49.10 7.91
C SER A 17 10.57 48.89 6.38
N CYS A 18 11.71 49.11 5.72
CA CYS A 18 11.95 48.73 4.32
C CYS A 18 12.80 47.46 4.15
N ALA A 19 13.13 46.76 5.24
CA ALA A 19 13.57 45.37 5.15
C ALA A 19 12.37 44.56 4.64
N LYS A 20 12.33 44.37 3.32
CA LYS A 20 11.44 43.45 2.59
C LYS A 20 11.35 42.19 3.44
N SER A 21 10.23 42.01 4.13
CA SER A 21 9.94 40.75 4.81
C SER A 21 10.14 39.71 3.72
N GLU A 22 11.08 38.80 3.96
CA GLU A 22 11.08 37.51 3.30
C GLU A 22 9.66 37.02 3.50
N LYS A 23 8.90 37.04 2.41
CA LYS A 23 7.47 36.80 2.45
C LYS A 23 7.41 35.31 2.73
N ASP A 24 7.20 34.96 3.99
CA ASP A 24 6.84 33.63 4.42
C ASP A 24 5.59 33.29 3.60
N SER A 25 5.81 32.65 2.46
CA SER A 25 4.75 32.34 1.51
C SER A 25 3.77 31.48 2.26
N ARG A 26 2.49 31.87 2.28
CA ARG A 26 1.50 31.15 3.08
C ARG A 26 1.50 29.68 2.66
N PRO A 27 1.26 28.74 3.57
CA PRO A 27 1.24 27.31 3.23
C PRO A 27 0.32 26.97 2.04
N GLU A 28 -0.75 27.75 1.86
CA GLU A 28 -1.67 27.68 0.71
C GLU A 28 -1.00 27.98 -0.63
N ASP A 29 -0.11 28.99 -0.69
CA ASP A 29 0.61 29.38 -1.91
C ASP A 29 1.59 28.27 -2.33
N GLN A 30 2.32 27.70 -1.37
CA GLN A 30 3.28 26.61 -1.62
C GLN A 30 2.58 25.30 -1.99
N THR A 31 1.42 25.01 -1.40
CA THR A 31 0.61 23.83 -1.76
C THR A 31 0.06 23.97 -3.19
N SER A 32 -0.37 25.17 -3.57
CA SER A 32 -0.79 25.47 -4.95
C SER A 32 0.37 25.29 -5.94
N GLN A 33 1.56 25.82 -5.61
CA GLN A 33 2.77 25.64 -6.41
C GLN A 33 3.12 24.15 -6.60
N ALA A 34 3.10 23.37 -5.51
CA ALA A 34 3.34 21.92 -5.58
C ALA A 34 2.31 21.22 -6.48
N THR A 35 1.04 21.61 -6.40
CA THR A 35 -0.02 21.05 -7.26
C THR A 35 0.22 21.37 -8.74
N THR A 36 0.65 22.58 -9.08
CA THR A 36 1.05 22.93 -10.47
C THR A 36 2.21 22.07 -10.97
N HIS A 37 3.21 21.79 -10.13
CA HIS A 37 4.29 20.85 -10.48
C HIS A 37 3.74 19.43 -10.73
N MET A 38 2.83 18.94 -9.90
CA MET A 38 2.17 17.63 -10.10
C MET A 38 1.40 17.57 -11.43
N GLU A 39 0.66 18.62 -11.79
CA GLU A 39 -0.08 18.72 -13.05
C GLU A 39 0.85 18.67 -14.27
N ARG A 40 2.07 19.22 -14.15
CA ARG A 40 3.11 19.18 -15.18
C ARG A 40 3.88 17.85 -15.21
N GLY A 41 3.65 16.96 -14.25
CA GLY A 41 4.40 15.71 -14.08
C GLY A 41 5.77 15.87 -13.40
N GLU A 42 6.05 17.06 -12.86
CA GLU A 42 7.27 17.44 -12.13
C GLU A 42 7.17 16.98 -10.66
N TYR A 43 7.02 15.67 -10.45
CA TYR A 43 6.71 15.13 -9.11
C TYR A 43 7.85 15.29 -8.11
N THR A 44 9.11 15.34 -8.56
CA THR A 44 10.26 15.49 -7.65
C THR A 44 10.26 16.87 -6.99
N GLU A 45 9.98 17.90 -7.77
CA GLU A 45 9.84 19.29 -7.33
C GLU A 45 8.65 19.44 -6.39
N ALA A 46 7.49 18.87 -6.77
CA ALA A 46 6.31 18.85 -5.91
C ALA A 46 6.57 18.19 -4.54
N ILE A 47 7.20 17.01 -4.54
CA ILE A 47 7.56 16.29 -3.31
C ILE A 47 8.52 17.13 -2.46
N SER A 48 9.52 17.78 -3.06
CA SER A 48 10.45 18.64 -2.31
C SER A 48 9.72 19.77 -1.58
N ILE A 49 8.77 20.44 -2.24
CA ILE A 49 7.97 21.51 -1.62
C ILE A 49 7.11 20.94 -0.49
N LEU A 50 6.42 19.83 -0.73
CA LEU A 50 5.48 19.22 0.21
C LEU A 50 6.17 18.61 1.44
N VAL A 51 7.38 18.07 1.32
CA VAL A 51 8.17 17.59 2.46
C VAL A 51 8.61 18.74 3.36
N ASN A 52 9.04 19.86 2.77
CA ASN A 52 9.38 21.06 3.54
C ASN A 52 8.14 21.60 4.28
N LEU A 53 7.01 21.66 3.58
CA LEU A 53 5.73 22.04 4.16
C LEU A 53 5.29 21.12 5.31
N GLN A 54 5.41 19.80 5.15
CA GLN A 54 5.06 18.82 6.19
C GLN A 54 5.94 18.97 7.43
N THR A 55 7.20 19.41 7.25
CA THR A 55 8.11 19.68 8.38
C THR A 55 7.66 20.90 9.18
N SER A 56 7.23 21.96 8.51
CA SER A 56 6.75 23.21 9.14
C SER A 56 5.32 23.12 9.67
N HIS A 57 4.49 22.27 9.06
CA HIS A 57 3.06 22.11 9.36
C HIS A 57 2.66 20.62 9.46
N PRO A 58 3.22 19.87 10.43
CA PRO A 58 3.03 18.42 10.51
C PRO A 58 1.57 17.99 10.72
N GLU A 59 0.76 18.86 11.30
CA GLU A 59 -0.65 18.58 11.63
C GLU A 59 -1.64 18.92 10.50
N ASP A 60 -1.21 19.50 9.37
CA ASP A 60 -2.12 19.82 8.28
C ASP A 60 -2.39 18.58 7.40
N PRO A 61 -3.59 17.99 7.48
CA PRO A 61 -3.92 16.78 6.72
C PRO A 61 -3.90 17.00 5.21
N LYS A 62 -4.09 18.24 4.73
CA LYS A 62 -4.05 18.53 3.29
C LYS A 62 -2.64 18.31 2.74
N ILE A 63 -1.61 18.73 3.46
CA ILE A 63 -0.21 18.57 3.03
C ILE A 63 0.11 17.08 2.89
N SER A 64 -0.29 16.26 3.87
CA SER A 64 -0.12 14.81 3.83
C SER A 64 -0.84 14.16 2.64
N LEU A 65 -2.07 14.60 2.33
CA LEU A 65 -2.81 14.13 1.17
C LEU A 65 -2.14 14.50 -0.16
N HIS A 66 -1.68 15.75 -0.30
CA HIS A 66 -0.95 16.20 -1.49
C HIS A 66 0.38 15.47 -1.64
N LEU A 67 1.12 15.27 -0.54
CA LEU A 67 2.38 14.54 -0.52
C LEU A 67 2.19 13.08 -0.96
N ALA A 68 1.18 12.40 -0.42
CA ALA A 68 0.83 11.04 -0.85
C ALA A 68 0.46 10.99 -2.35
N SER A 69 -0.26 12.00 -2.84
CA SER A 69 -0.62 12.11 -4.26
C SER A 69 0.58 12.36 -5.16
N ALA A 70 1.55 13.16 -4.73
CA ALA A 70 2.78 13.40 -5.48
C ALA A 70 3.65 12.13 -5.56
N TYR A 71 3.79 11.39 -4.46
CA TYR A 71 4.46 10.09 -4.46
C TYR A 71 3.74 9.07 -5.36
N ALA A 72 2.42 8.94 -5.26
CA ALA A 72 1.64 8.06 -6.13
C ALA A 72 1.79 8.43 -7.62
N GLY A 73 1.76 9.73 -7.92
CA GLY A 73 1.99 10.27 -9.26
C GLY A 73 3.36 9.89 -9.82
N ARG A 74 4.43 10.03 -9.02
CA ARG A 74 5.79 9.61 -9.41
C ARG A 74 5.90 8.11 -9.66
N ALA A 75 5.14 7.31 -8.91
CA ALA A 75 5.00 5.87 -9.14
C ALA A 75 4.21 5.53 -10.43
N GLY A 76 3.61 6.52 -11.11
CA GLY A 76 2.82 6.35 -12.32
C GLY A 76 1.31 6.18 -12.08
N LEU A 77 0.83 6.37 -10.84
CA LEU A 77 -0.59 6.39 -10.53
C LEU A 77 -1.13 7.80 -10.63
N ARG A 78 -1.94 8.04 -11.66
CA ARG A 78 -2.73 9.28 -11.77
C ARG A 78 -4.17 9.03 -11.35
N VAL A 79 -4.88 10.08 -10.97
CA VAL A 79 -6.28 9.98 -10.49
C VAL A 79 -7.16 9.31 -11.53
N GLU A 80 -6.91 9.61 -12.81
CA GLU A 80 -7.63 9.06 -13.96
C GLU A 80 -7.45 7.53 -14.05
N ASN A 81 -6.30 7.01 -13.62
CA ASN A 81 -5.98 5.58 -13.71
C ASN A 81 -6.79 4.73 -12.72
N TYR A 82 -7.20 5.30 -11.59
CA TYR A 82 -7.94 4.57 -10.57
C TYR A 82 -9.42 4.98 -10.45
N TRP A 83 -9.81 6.14 -10.98
CA TRP A 83 -11.21 6.57 -10.97
C TRP A 83 -12.14 5.56 -11.66
N GLY A 84 -11.65 4.90 -12.72
CA GLY A 84 -12.40 3.85 -13.41
C GLY A 84 -12.77 2.66 -12.52
N PHE A 85 -11.93 2.28 -11.56
CA PHE A 85 -12.25 1.18 -10.63
C PHE A 85 -13.01 1.66 -9.39
N THR A 86 -12.78 2.89 -8.91
CA THR A 86 -13.51 3.41 -7.75
C THR A 86 -14.98 3.66 -8.07
N VAL A 87 -15.28 4.17 -9.27
CA VAL A 87 -16.67 4.31 -9.77
C VAL A 87 -17.21 2.99 -10.31
N GLY A 88 -16.33 2.16 -10.89
CA GLY A 88 -16.61 0.82 -11.36
C GLY A 88 -16.64 -0.25 -10.27
N TYR A 89 -16.67 0.11 -8.98
CA TYR A 89 -16.52 -0.82 -7.85
C TYR A 89 -17.47 -2.03 -7.93
N LYS A 90 -18.69 -1.84 -8.46
CA LYS A 90 -19.64 -2.95 -8.72
C LYS A 90 -19.05 -4.05 -9.63
N GLY A 91 -18.15 -3.70 -10.55
CA GLY A 91 -17.42 -4.61 -11.44
C GLY A 91 -16.42 -5.51 -10.71
N LEU A 92 -15.79 -5.04 -9.63
CA LEU A 92 -14.96 -5.87 -8.75
C LEU A 92 -15.79 -6.94 -8.03
N PHE A 93 -17.07 -6.69 -7.76
CA PHE A 93 -17.99 -7.65 -7.13
C PHE A 93 -18.86 -8.42 -8.13
N ARG A 94 -18.79 -8.11 -9.43
CA ARG A 94 -19.44 -8.95 -10.45
C ARG A 94 -18.87 -10.37 -10.33
N LYS A 95 -19.72 -11.36 -10.60
CA LYS A 95 -19.28 -12.76 -10.67
C LYS A 95 -18.26 -12.84 -11.81
N ALA A 96 -16.99 -12.96 -11.46
CA ALA A 96 -15.97 -13.28 -12.44
C ALA A 96 -16.29 -14.67 -13.02
N PRO A 97 -16.13 -14.90 -14.34
CA PRO A 97 -16.29 -16.23 -14.90
C PRO A 97 -15.40 -17.20 -14.14
N GLU A 98 -15.94 -18.37 -13.78
CA GLU A 98 -15.18 -19.36 -13.01
C GLU A 98 -13.88 -19.69 -13.75
N PRO A 99 -12.72 -19.68 -13.07
CA PRO A 99 -11.50 -20.13 -13.70
C PRO A 99 -11.66 -21.58 -14.14
N GLN A 100 -11.39 -21.87 -15.42
CA GLN A 100 -11.30 -23.24 -15.96
C GLN A 100 -10.03 -23.97 -15.48
N ALA A 101 -9.46 -23.56 -14.35
CA ALA A 101 -8.30 -24.22 -13.79
C ALA A 101 -8.76 -25.53 -13.14
N GLY A 102 -8.18 -26.65 -13.57
CA GLY A 102 -8.28 -27.91 -12.84
C GLY A 102 -7.75 -27.76 -11.40
N PRO A 103 -7.96 -28.76 -10.53
CA PRO A 103 -7.36 -28.74 -9.19
C PRO A 103 -5.84 -28.54 -9.30
N LEU A 104 -5.28 -27.61 -8.52
CA LEU A 104 -3.85 -27.32 -8.57
C LEU A 104 -3.01 -28.48 -8.04
N ILE A 105 -3.55 -29.19 -7.07
CA ILE A 105 -3.01 -30.45 -6.59
C ILE A 105 -3.97 -31.54 -7.07
N ASP A 106 -3.55 -32.28 -8.10
CA ASP A 106 -4.28 -33.44 -8.59
C ASP A 106 -4.10 -34.61 -7.62
N LEU A 107 -5.16 -34.94 -6.91
CA LEU A 107 -5.19 -36.02 -5.94
C LEU A 107 -5.43 -37.39 -6.57
N LYS A 108 -5.67 -37.50 -7.88
CA LYS A 108 -5.99 -38.78 -8.53
C LYS A 108 -4.94 -39.87 -8.34
N GLY A 109 -3.69 -39.51 -8.01
CA GLY A 109 -2.63 -40.45 -7.62
C GLY A 109 -2.47 -40.68 -6.10
N PHE A 110 -3.03 -39.81 -5.26
CA PHE A 110 -2.91 -39.81 -3.79
C PHE A 110 -4.17 -40.37 -3.09
N GLU A 111 -5.32 -40.35 -3.75
CA GLU A 111 -6.66 -40.53 -3.16
C GLU A 111 -6.89 -41.87 -2.45
N SER A 112 -6.22 -42.94 -2.88
CA SER A 112 -6.38 -44.29 -2.32
C SER A 112 -5.45 -44.61 -1.15
N GLN A 113 -4.36 -43.85 -0.96
CA GLN A 113 -3.34 -44.11 0.07
C GLN A 113 -3.21 -42.99 1.11
N ALA A 114 -3.76 -41.81 0.84
CA ALA A 114 -3.66 -40.66 1.75
C ALA A 114 -4.60 -40.78 2.97
N PRO A 115 -4.13 -40.43 4.18
CA PRO A 115 -4.98 -40.22 5.35
C PRO A 115 -6.13 -39.25 5.04
N LYS A 116 -7.28 -39.43 5.71
CA LYS A 116 -8.47 -38.59 5.50
C LYS A 116 -8.16 -37.12 5.76
N GLU A 117 -7.40 -36.84 6.81
CA GLU A 117 -7.00 -35.50 7.24
C GLU A 117 -6.22 -34.77 6.14
N LEU A 118 -5.33 -35.49 5.44
CA LEU A 118 -4.56 -34.95 4.32
C LEU A 118 -5.47 -34.65 3.12
N ARG A 119 -6.42 -35.54 2.81
CA ARG A 119 -7.40 -35.34 1.73
C ARG A 119 -8.31 -34.13 2.00
N ASP A 120 -8.77 -33.98 3.22
CA ASP A 120 -9.59 -32.85 3.67
C ASP A 120 -8.77 -31.55 3.56
N ALA A 121 -7.52 -31.55 4.02
CA ALA A 121 -6.61 -30.41 3.92
C ALA A 121 -6.34 -29.99 2.47
N VAL A 122 -6.07 -30.93 1.57
CA VAL A 122 -5.85 -30.64 0.15
C VAL A 122 -7.14 -30.14 -0.52
N THR A 123 -8.30 -30.68 -0.16
CA THR A 123 -9.60 -30.20 -0.66
C THR A 123 -9.85 -28.75 -0.23
N HIS A 124 -9.61 -28.42 1.05
CA HIS A 124 -9.69 -27.05 1.55
C HIS A 124 -8.71 -26.11 0.84
N LEU A 125 -7.47 -26.55 0.63
CA LEU A 125 -6.46 -25.78 -0.09
C LEU A 125 -6.87 -25.50 -1.54
N ASN A 126 -7.33 -26.52 -2.27
CA ASN A 126 -7.83 -26.36 -3.65
C ASN A 126 -9.02 -25.41 -3.71
N GLY A 127 -9.96 -25.49 -2.75
CA GLY A 127 -11.08 -24.55 -2.62
C GLY A 127 -10.64 -23.11 -2.39
N ASN A 128 -9.72 -22.90 -1.44
CA ASN A 128 -9.15 -21.59 -1.13
C ASN A 128 -8.38 -21.00 -2.32
N LEU A 129 -7.64 -21.82 -3.06
CA LEU A 129 -6.94 -21.41 -4.26
C LEU A 129 -7.90 -20.98 -5.38
N LYS A 130 -9.03 -21.70 -5.57
CA LYS A 130 -10.07 -21.29 -6.54
C LYS A 130 -10.60 -19.89 -6.21
N GLU A 131 -10.88 -19.61 -4.94
CA GLU A 131 -11.30 -18.28 -4.49
C GLU A 131 -10.19 -17.24 -4.64
N PHE A 132 -8.94 -17.59 -4.35
CA PHE A 132 -7.79 -16.72 -4.61
C PHE A 132 -7.69 -16.33 -6.09
N TYR A 133 -7.85 -17.26 -7.04
CA TYR A 133 -7.84 -16.93 -8.47
C TYR A 133 -9.01 -16.05 -8.89
N LYS A 134 -10.21 -16.24 -8.31
CA LYS A 134 -11.36 -15.34 -8.54
C LYS A 134 -11.05 -13.93 -8.04
N ILE A 135 -10.47 -13.80 -6.85
CA ILE A 135 -10.04 -12.51 -6.30
C ILE A 135 -8.97 -11.90 -7.19
N ARG A 136 -7.93 -12.66 -7.56
CA ARG A 136 -6.84 -12.19 -8.44
C ARG A 136 -7.37 -11.60 -9.74
N ARG A 137 -8.31 -12.28 -10.42
CA ARG A 137 -8.96 -11.75 -11.64
C ARG A 137 -9.69 -10.43 -11.42
N ARG A 138 -10.27 -10.22 -10.24
CA ARG A 138 -10.90 -8.94 -9.90
C ARG A 138 -9.82 -7.87 -9.72
N LEU A 139 -8.71 -8.22 -9.09
CA LEU A 139 -7.57 -7.32 -8.89
C LEU A 139 -6.91 -6.91 -10.21
N GLU A 140 -7.02 -7.69 -11.30
CA GLU A 140 -6.47 -7.31 -12.62
C GLU A 140 -7.01 -5.94 -13.12
N GLN A 141 -8.17 -5.48 -12.63
CA GLN A 141 -8.73 -4.16 -12.94
C GLN A 141 -8.04 -3.01 -12.22
N ILE A 142 -7.27 -3.30 -11.17
CA ILE A 142 -6.52 -2.31 -10.39
C ILE A 142 -5.19 -2.07 -11.09
N PRO A 143 -4.69 -0.82 -11.23
CA PRO A 143 -3.41 -0.54 -11.87
C PRO A 143 -2.24 -1.35 -11.29
N TYR A 144 -1.30 -1.73 -12.16
CA TYR A 144 -0.05 -2.39 -11.77
C TYR A 144 1.05 -1.34 -11.59
N VAL A 145 1.90 -1.51 -10.57
CA VAL A 145 3.12 -0.72 -10.40
C VAL A 145 4.32 -1.66 -10.28
N ASN A 146 5.27 -1.46 -11.19
CA ASN A 146 6.55 -2.19 -11.23
C ASN A 146 7.31 -2.07 -9.90
N ALA A 147 8.13 -3.08 -9.59
CA ALA A 147 8.85 -3.17 -8.32
C ALA A 147 9.75 -1.95 -8.04
N ASP A 148 10.40 -1.40 -9.06
CA ASP A 148 11.29 -0.23 -8.97
C ASP A 148 10.56 1.05 -8.49
N LYS A 149 9.25 1.15 -8.75
CA LYS A 149 8.42 2.30 -8.38
C LYS A 149 7.62 2.13 -7.10
N ARG A 150 7.59 0.93 -6.50
CA ARG A 150 6.77 0.67 -5.30
C ARG A 150 7.23 1.41 -4.06
N GLN A 151 8.50 1.78 -3.98
CA GLN A 151 9.00 2.56 -2.85
C GLN A 151 8.24 3.88 -2.71
N ASP A 152 7.86 4.50 -3.83
CA ASP A 152 7.04 5.71 -3.81
C ASP A 152 5.61 5.42 -3.32
N LEU A 153 5.01 4.28 -3.67
CA LEU A 153 3.72 3.89 -3.09
C LEU A 153 3.79 3.67 -1.57
N TYR A 154 4.88 3.07 -1.07
CA TYR A 154 5.07 2.93 0.37
C TYR A 154 5.19 4.29 1.07
N ARG A 155 5.95 5.23 0.48
CA ARG A 155 6.03 6.60 0.99
C ARG A 155 4.68 7.32 0.92
N ALA A 156 3.89 7.06 -0.12
CA ALA A 156 2.54 7.60 -0.21
C ALA A 156 1.64 7.08 0.92
N LEU A 157 1.63 5.76 1.14
CA LEU A 157 0.86 5.12 2.21
C LEU A 157 1.26 5.60 3.60
N ASP A 158 2.56 5.84 3.82
CA ASP A 158 3.09 6.36 5.07
C ASP A 158 2.71 7.84 5.27
N ALA A 159 2.86 8.66 4.23
CA ALA A 159 2.52 10.08 4.28
C ALA A 159 1.04 10.32 4.65
N ILE A 160 0.12 9.46 4.21
CA ILE A 160 -1.31 9.57 4.53
C ILE A 160 -1.76 8.64 5.68
N LYS A 161 -0.83 8.01 6.40
CA LYS A 161 -1.17 7.13 7.52
C LYS A 161 -1.90 7.89 8.61
N GLY A 162 -2.97 7.29 9.13
CA GLY A 162 -3.70 7.90 10.24
C GLY A 162 -4.63 9.06 9.85
N HIS A 163 -4.74 9.40 8.56
CA HIS A 163 -5.44 10.60 8.09
C HIS A 163 -6.85 10.77 8.70
N PRO A 164 -7.25 11.97 9.15
CA PRO A 164 -8.43 12.15 10.00
C PRO A 164 -9.77 11.98 9.25
N THR A 165 -9.78 12.24 7.94
CA THR A 165 -11.02 12.19 7.14
C THR A 165 -11.27 10.82 6.51
N ALA A 166 -12.54 10.43 6.36
CA ALA A 166 -12.95 9.26 5.59
C ALA A 166 -12.40 9.26 4.15
N GLY A 167 -12.35 10.42 3.47
CA GLY A 167 -11.81 10.54 2.11
C GLY A 167 -10.33 10.16 2.01
N GLY A 168 -9.48 10.72 2.88
CA GLY A 168 -8.06 10.34 2.95
C GLY A 168 -7.83 8.87 3.33
N ARG A 169 -8.65 8.30 4.22
CA ARG A 169 -8.60 6.86 4.55
C ARG A 169 -8.95 5.99 3.35
N LEU A 170 -10.02 6.33 2.64
CA LEU A 170 -10.40 5.66 1.39
C LEU A 170 -9.30 5.75 0.33
N TYR A 171 -8.69 6.92 0.18
CA TYR A 171 -7.57 7.11 -0.76
C TYR A 171 -6.36 6.25 -0.38
N ARG A 172 -5.98 6.23 0.91
CA ARG A 172 -4.96 5.31 1.41
C ARG A 172 -5.31 3.86 1.11
N SER A 173 -6.57 3.47 1.28
CA SER A 173 -7.01 2.10 0.96
C SER A 173 -6.90 1.78 -0.54
N VAL A 174 -7.22 2.74 -1.40
CA VAL A 174 -7.02 2.60 -2.85
C VAL A 174 -5.54 2.35 -3.19
N LEU A 175 -4.63 3.14 -2.62
CA LEU A 175 -3.18 2.94 -2.81
C LEU A 175 -2.71 1.58 -2.27
N GLY A 176 -3.22 1.16 -1.12
CA GLY A 176 -2.87 -0.13 -0.51
C GLY A 176 -3.33 -1.31 -1.36
N LEU A 177 -4.50 -1.22 -1.99
CA LEU A 177 -4.96 -2.21 -2.95
C LEU A 177 -4.07 -2.30 -4.20
N VAL A 178 -3.56 -1.15 -4.69
CA VAL A 178 -2.60 -1.14 -5.81
C VAL A 178 -1.28 -1.82 -5.41
N VAL A 179 -0.78 -1.56 -4.21
CA VAL A 179 0.39 -2.24 -3.64
C VAL A 179 0.15 -3.74 -3.53
N ALA A 180 -0.98 -4.16 -2.95
CA ALA A 180 -1.34 -5.55 -2.79
C ALA A 180 -1.41 -6.26 -4.15
N ARG A 181 -2.13 -5.69 -5.12
CA ARG A 181 -2.22 -6.20 -6.49
C ARG A 181 -0.85 -6.35 -7.15
N SER A 182 -0.01 -5.32 -7.06
CA SER A 182 1.31 -5.32 -7.70
C SER A 182 2.22 -6.39 -7.10
N THR A 183 2.11 -6.60 -5.79
CA THR A 183 2.87 -7.61 -5.06
C THR A 183 2.34 -9.03 -5.36
N ILE A 184 1.02 -9.19 -5.53
CA ILE A 184 0.39 -10.45 -5.95
C ILE A 184 0.84 -10.87 -7.34
N GLU A 185 0.90 -9.94 -8.30
CA GLU A 185 1.28 -10.23 -9.68
C GLU A 185 2.71 -10.78 -9.78
N ASP A 186 3.68 -10.12 -9.13
CA ASP A 186 5.08 -10.57 -9.11
C ASP A 186 5.22 -11.98 -8.54
N THR A 187 4.50 -12.24 -7.44
CA THR A 187 4.63 -13.49 -6.71
C THR A 187 3.85 -14.62 -7.40
N ALA A 188 2.85 -14.31 -8.22
CA ALA A 188 2.16 -15.33 -9.01
C ALA A 188 3.13 -16.10 -9.93
N SER A 189 4.17 -15.43 -10.44
CA SER A 189 5.21 -16.09 -11.23
C SER A 189 6.07 -17.05 -10.40
N VAL A 190 6.42 -16.67 -9.16
CA VAL A 190 7.16 -17.48 -8.20
C VAL A 190 6.32 -18.70 -7.78
N PHE A 191 5.05 -18.49 -7.43
CA PHE A 191 4.13 -19.55 -7.07
C PHE A 191 3.91 -20.56 -8.22
N ASN A 192 3.76 -20.08 -9.45
CA ASN A 192 3.64 -20.93 -10.62
C ASN A 192 4.91 -21.75 -10.90
N SER A 193 6.09 -21.21 -10.58
CA SER A 193 7.36 -21.91 -10.72
C SER A 193 7.54 -22.97 -9.64
N TRP A 194 7.24 -22.60 -8.39
CA TRP A 194 7.32 -23.47 -7.22
C TRP A 194 6.38 -24.67 -7.34
N SER A 195 5.11 -24.44 -7.69
CA SER A 195 4.07 -25.47 -7.80
C SER A 195 4.36 -26.53 -8.87
N LYS A 196 5.16 -26.21 -9.90
CA LYS A 196 5.52 -27.15 -10.97
C LYS A 196 6.71 -28.05 -10.64
N ARG A 197 7.50 -27.73 -9.61
CA ARG A 197 8.83 -28.31 -9.41
C ARG A 197 8.98 -29.25 -8.22
N ASN A 198 7.90 -29.57 -7.48
CA ASN A 198 7.96 -30.45 -6.30
C ASN A 198 9.09 -30.05 -5.31
N TYR A 199 9.29 -28.75 -5.09
CA TYR A 199 10.40 -28.28 -4.28
C TYR A 199 10.25 -28.66 -2.79
N PRO A 200 11.35 -29.04 -2.12
CA PRO A 200 11.35 -29.25 -0.67
C PRO A 200 11.04 -27.93 0.07
N LEU A 201 10.50 -28.03 1.28
CA LEU A 201 10.18 -26.89 2.16
C LEU A 201 11.38 -25.98 2.48
N CYS A 202 12.61 -26.46 2.24
CA CYS A 202 13.85 -25.69 2.40
C CYS A 202 14.22 -24.83 1.18
N ASP A 203 13.37 -24.78 0.16
CA ASP A 203 13.63 -23.98 -1.04
C ASP A 203 13.47 -22.47 -0.78
N ALA A 204 14.36 -21.66 -1.37
CA ALA A 204 14.33 -20.21 -1.23
C ALA A 204 13.03 -19.59 -1.77
N GLU A 205 12.41 -20.19 -2.79
CA GLU A 205 11.13 -19.75 -3.36
C GLU A 205 9.97 -19.95 -2.37
N PHE A 206 10.00 -21.00 -1.53
CA PHE A 206 8.99 -21.20 -0.49
C PHE A 206 9.06 -20.10 0.56
N ARG A 207 10.27 -19.70 0.96
CA ARG A 207 10.45 -18.58 1.89
C ARG A 207 9.95 -17.26 1.32
N LEU A 208 10.25 -16.98 0.04
CA LEU A 208 9.74 -15.80 -0.65
C LEU A 208 8.20 -15.79 -0.66
N LEU A 209 7.57 -16.95 -0.87
CA LEU A 209 6.12 -17.09 -0.82
C LEU A 209 5.57 -16.77 0.58
N VAL A 210 6.18 -17.31 1.64
CA VAL A 210 5.74 -17.06 3.02
C VAL A 210 5.93 -15.58 3.41
N ASP A 211 7.08 -14.99 3.09
CA ASP A 211 7.35 -13.56 3.32
C ASP A 211 6.31 -12.69 2.59
N TRP A 212 5.94 -13.07 1.37
CA TRP A 212 4.92 -12.40 0.58
C TRP A 212 3.51 -12.51 1.17
N ILE A 213 3.09 -13.69 1.65
CA ILE A 213 1.79 -13.86 2.31
C ILE A 213 1.73 -12.96 3.54
N ALA A 214 2.79 -12.93 4.36
CA ALA A 214 2.84 -12.13 5.57
C ALA A 214 2.76 -10.63 5.26
N PHE A 215 3.48 -10.18 4.23
CA PHE A 215 3.44 -8.81 3.76
C PHE A 215 2.03 -8.43 3.26
N SER A 216 1.44 -9.26 2.39
CA SER A 216 0.11 -9.02 1.82
C SER A 216 -0.97 -8.98 2.89
N ALA A 217 -0.91 -9.89 3.87
CA ALA A 217 -1.83 -9.89 5.01
C ALA A 217 -1.70 -8.60 5.85
N GLY A 218 -0.48 -8.12 6.07
CA GLY A 218 -0.26 -6.85 6.78
C GLY A 218 -0.83 -5.63 6.03
N VAL A 219 -0.63 -5.56 4.71
CA VAL A 219 -1.23 -4.50 3.88
C VAL A 219 -2.76 -4.56 3.95
N LEU A 220 -3.35 -5.76 3.82
CA LEU A 220 -4.80 -5.97 3.90
C LEU A 220 -5.37 -5.66 5.30
N GLU A 221 -4.61 -5.90 6.37
CA GLU A 221 -4.99 -5.54 7.74
C GLU A 221 -5.13 -4.02 7.88
N GLU A 222 -4.13 -3.25 7.44
CA GLU A 222 -4.19 -1.78 7.46
C GLU A 222 -5.33 -1.24 6.58
N LEU A 223 -5.56 -1.87 5.43
CA LEU A 223 -6.67 -1.57 4.53
C LEU A 223 -8.03 -1.73 5.22
N ALA A 224 -8.22 -2.84 5.94
CA ALA A 224 -9.46 -3.11 6.65
C ALA A 224 -9.70 -2.07 7.77
N ASP A 225 -8.65 -1.65 8.49
CA ASP A 225 -8.75 -0.57 9.47
C ASP A 225 -9.20 0.75 8.81
N ASP A 226 -8.53 1.17 7.74
CA ASP A 226 -8.85 2.40 7.01
C ASP A 226 -10.30 2.38 6.45
N LEU A 227 -10.73 1.25 5.88
CA LEU A 227 -12.10 1.06 5.38
C LEU A 227 -13.13 1.09 6.51
N SER A 228 -12.79 0.59 7.70
CA SER A 228 -13.69 0.62 8.87
C SER A 228 -14.01 2.06 9.33
N VAL A 229 -13.08 2.99 9.09
CA VAL A 229 -13.26 4.43 9.34
C VAL A 229 -13.99 5.10 8.18
N ALA A 230 -13.63 4.74 6.93
CA ALA A 230 -14.25 5.32 5.74
C ALA A 230 -15.73 4.93 5.55
N PHE A 231 -16.13 3.74 6.01
CA PHE A 231 -17.49 3.20 5.88
C PHE A 231 -18.05 2.76 7.24
N PRO A 232 -18.54 3.70 8.07
CA PRO A 232 -19.01 3.40 9.43
C PRO A 232 -20.15 2.38 9.50
N LYS A 233 -21.00 2.29 8.45
CA LYS A 233 -22.12 1.34 8.38
C LYS A 233 -21.65 -0.12 8.31
N ASP A 234 -20.51 -0.36 7.68
CA ASP A 234 -19.93 -1.68 7.45
C ASP A 234 -18.73 -1.95 8.38
N ARG A 235 -18.50 -1.07 9.38
CA ARG A 235 -17.37 -1.12 10.30
C ARG A 235 -17.18 -2.49 10.97
N ALA A 236 -18.28 -3.12 11.38
CA ALA A 236 -18.22 -4.43 12.04
C ALA A 236 -17.69 -5.53 11.10
N GLU A 237 -18.03 -5.46 9.82
CA GLU A 237 -17.53 -6.38 8.80
C GLU A 237 -16.02 -6.16 8.57
N PHE A 238 -15.59 -4.91 8.40
CA PHE A 238 -14.18 -4.59 8.23
C PHE A 238 -13.33 -4.94 9.45
N LYS A 239 -13.82 -4.70 10.68
CA LYS A 239 -13.12 -5.12 11.91
C LYS A 239 -13.04 -6.63 12.05
N ARG A 240 -14.03 -7.38 11.57
CA ARG A 240 -13.95 -8.85 11.50
C ARG A 240 -12.87 -9.27 10.50
N ALA A 241 -12.85 -8.69 9.31
CA ALA A 241 -11.85 -8.97 8.29
C ALA A 241 -10.43 -8.65 8.78
N GLU A 242 -10.23 -7.51 9.43
CA GLU A 242 -8.97 -7.13 10.09
C GLU A 242 -8.53 -8.21 11.10
N GLY A 243 -9.44 -8.67 11.95
CA GLY A 243 -9.16 -9.74 12.92
C GLY A 243 -8.72 -11.06 12.27
N GLU A 244 -9.36 -11.48 11.17
CA GLU A 244 -8.97 -12.68 10.43
C GLU A 244 -7.61 -12.49 9.73
N LEU A 245 -7.37 -11.33 9.13
CA LEU A 245 -6.09 -10.99 8.48
C LEU A 245 -4.94 -10.98 9.48
N LYS A 246 -5.18 -10.48 10.70
CA LYS A 246 -4.21 -10.51 11.80
C LYS A 246 -3.84 -11.93 12.22
N LYS A 247 -4.82 -12.85 12.26
CA LYS A 247 -4.55 -14.28 12.50
C LYS A 247 -3.68 -14.88 11.40
N VAL A 248 -4.02 -14.63 10.12
CA VAL A 248 -3.25 -15.10 8.97
C VAL A 248 -1.82 -14.54 9.01
N SER A 249 -1.67 -13.25 9.26
CA SER A 249 -0.38 -12.58 9.42
C SER A 249 0.45 -13.18 10.55
N GLY A 250 -0.17 -13.45 11.71
CA GLY A 250 0.45 -14.13 12.84
C GLY A 250 0.95 -15.53 12.50
N LEU A 251 0.08 -16.38 11.93
CA LEU A 251 0.42 -17.73 11.48
C LEU A 251 1.55 -17.72 10.45
N THR A 252 1.50 -16.79 9.50
CA THR A 252 2.51 -16.72 8.44
C THR A 252 3.88 -16.29 9.00
N ARG A 253 3.91 -15.38 9.97
CA ARG A 253 5.16 -15.02 10.67
C ARG A 253 5.73 -16.20 11.46
N GLU A 254 4.87 -17.00 12.09
CA GLU A 254 5.28 -18.20 12.80
C GLU A 254 5.86 -19.25 11.84
N VAL A 255 5.18 -19.52 10.72
CA VAL A 255 5.69 -20.39 9.65
C VAL A 255 7.03 -19.86 9.15
N ASN A 256 7.15 -18.56 8.89
CA ASN A 256 8.41 -17.96 8.43
C ASN A 256 9.56 -18.16 9.43
N ARG A 257 9.28 -18.04 10.73
CA ARG A 257 10.26 -18.32 11.78
C ARG A 257 10.74 -19.76 11.70
N HIS A 258 9.82 -20.73 11.60
CA HIS A 258 10.18 -22.14 11.47
C HIS A 258 10.90 -22.47 10.16
N VAL A 259 10.54 -21.82 9.05
CA VAL A 259 11.25 -21.94 7.77
C VAL A 259 12.69 -21.41 7.91
N LYS A 260 12.91 -20.30 8.62
CA LYS A 260 14.26 -19.76 8.88
C LYS A 260 15.10 -20.69 9.76
N GLU A 261 14.50 -21.25 10.81
CA GLU A 261 15.13 -22.23 11.70
C GLU A 261 15.46 -23.54 10.95
N GLY A 262 14.52 -24.04 10.14
CA GLY A 262 14.69 -25.24 9.31
C GLY A 262 15.70 -25.05 8.17
N ALA A 263 15.74 -23.88 7.54
CA ALA A 263 16.76 -23.55 6.54
C ALA A 263 18.18 -23.60 7.14
N ALA A 264 18.35 -23.23 8.42
CA ALA A 264 19.63 -23.38 9.12
C ALA A 264 20.03 -24.85 9.34
N LEU A 265 19.05 -25.78 9.38
CA LEU A 265 19.30 -27.22 9.41
C LEU A 265 19.63 -27.78 8.01
N CYS A 266 18.98 -27.27 6.97
CA CYS A 266 19.24 -27.62 5.57
C CYS A 266 20.56 -27.05 5.02
N ALA A 267 21.15 -26.04 5.67
CA ALA A 267 22.45 -25.47 5.33
C ALA A 267 23.64 -26.20 6.01
N ARG A 268 23.38 -27.25 6.81
CA ARG A 268 24.45 -28.09 7.37
C ARG A 268 24.89 -29.10 6.31
N PRO A 269 26.19 -29.13 5.95
CA PRO A 269 26.73 -30.05 4.95
C PRO A 269 26.61 -31.52 5.39
#